data_AF-A0A2N2JTM8-F1
#
_entry.id   AF-A0A2N2JTM8-F1
#
_cell.length_a   1.000
_cell.length_b   1.000
_cell.length_c   1.000
_cell.angle_alpha   90.00
_cell.angle_beta   90.00
_cell.angle_gamma   90.00
#
_symmetry.space_group_name_H-M   'P 1'
#
loop_
_entity.id
_entity.type
_entity.pdbx_description
1 polymer ?
#
loop_
_entity_poly.entity_id
_entity_poly.type
_entity_poly.pdbx_seq_one_letter_code
_entity_poly.pdbx_strand_id
1 'polypeptide(L)'
;MMKTGFKHVYGPVLSRRLGRSLGIDLVPYKTCTYDCVYCQLGRTTNKTIERKEYVAVDDVLSELKKKLSAGPAPDYISLAG
;
A
#
# COMPACT_ATOMS: atom_id res chain seq x y z
N MET A 1 8.79 -19.25 -0.24
CA MET A 1 8.75 -17.77 -0.14
C MET A 1 7.99 -17.40 1.12
N MET A 2 8.67 -16.77 2.10
CA MET A 2 8.07 -16.43 3.40
C MET A 2 6.93 -15.43 3.22
N LYS A 3 5.68 -15.87 3.41
CA LYS A 3 4.53 -15.00 3.65
C LYS A 3 4.70 -14.39 5.06
N THR A 4 5.46 -13.32 5.19
CA THR A 4 5.40 -12.47 6.39
C THR A 4 4.11 -11.65 6.31
N GLY A 5 3.12 -12.01 7.13
CA GLY A 5 1.72 -11.55 7.04
C GLY A 5 1.52 -10.07 7.31
N PHE A 6 1.61 -9.27 6.25
CA PHE A 6 1.13 -7.90 6.16
C PHE A 6 0.29 -7.80 4.88
N LYS A 7 -0.93 -7.29 4.99
CA LYS A 7 -1.87 -7.16 3.88
C LYS A 7 -1.85 -5.76 3.28
N HIS A 8 -1.56 -4.76 4.11
CA HIS A 8 -1.61 -3.34 3.74
C HIS A 8 -0.22 -2.69 3.74
N VAL A 9 0.73 -3.24 4.49
CA VAL A 9 2.09 -2.65 4.61
C VAL A 9 3.13 -3.49 3.85
N TYR A 10 3.95 -2.83 3.04
CA TYR A 10 5.01 -3.47 2.27
C TYR A 10 6.34 -2.70 2.31
N GLY A 11 7.43 -3.40 1.99
CA GLY A 11 8.79 -2.85 2.05
C GLY A 11 9.43 -3.00 3.45
N PRO A 12 10.34 -2.09 3.85
CA PRO A 12 10.77 -0.90 3.12
C PRO A 12 11.53 -1.23 1.82
N VAL A 13 11.26 -0.46 0.76
CA VAL A 13 11.93 -0.58 -0.54
C VAL A 13 13.00 0.51 -0.64
N LEU A 14 14.18 0.16 -1.17
CA LEU A 14 15.22 1.15 -1.50
C LEU A 14 14.80 1.96 -2.72
N SER A 15 14.14 3.08 -2.47
CA SER A 15 13.78 4.06 -3.48
C SER A 15 15.00 4.85 -3.91
N ARG A 16 15.20 4.99 -5.23
CA ARG A 16 16.23 5.86 -5.81
C ARG A 16 16.05 7.33 -5.44
N ARG A 17 14.83 7.78 -5.15
CA ARG A 17 14.50 9.18 -4.84
C ARG A 17 14.34 9.45 -3.35
N LEU A 18 13.84 8.47 -2.59
CA LEU A 18 13.37 8.66 -1.21
C LEU A 18 14.16 7.84 -0.19
N GLY A 19 15.22 7.11 -0.57
CA GLY A 19 15.89 6.21 0.37
C GLY A 19 14.98 5.03 0.76
N ARG A 20 14.97 4.62 2.03
CA ARG A 20 14.14 3.52 2.52
C ARG A 20 12.69 3.97 2.66
N SER A 21 11.86 3.65 1.68
CA SER A 21 10.43 3.98 1.69
C SER A 21 9.58 2.79 2.13
N LEU A 22 8.78 2.97 3.17
CA LEU A 22 7.77 2.00 3.58
C LEU A 22 6.45 2.32 2.89
N GLY A 23 5.84 1.34 2.22
CA GLY A 23 4.60 1.52 1.49
C GLY A 23 3.38 1.07 2.27
N ILE A 24 2.28 1.79 2.12
CA ILE A 24 0.95 1.45 2.63
C ILE A 24 -0.03 1.47 1.47
N ASP A 25 -0.69 0.34 1.23
CA ASP A 25 -1.74 0.19 0.22
C ASP A 25 -3.13 0.35 0.87
N LEU A 26 -3.82 1.42 0.50
CA LEU A 26 -5.12 1.81 1.06
C LEU A 26 -6.30 1.44 0.15
N VAL A 27 -6.04 0.91 -1.05
CA VAL A 27 -7.08 0.67 -2.05
C VAL A 27 -7.05 -0.79 -2.50
N PRO A 28 -8.19 -1.51 -2.42
CA PRO A 28 -8.29 -2.87 -2.89
C PRO A 28 -7.88 -3.00 -4.35
N TYR A 29 -7.28 -4.14 -4.68
CA TYR A 29 -6.81 -4.47 -6.02
C TYR A 29 -7.80 -4.05 -7.10
N LYS A 30 -7.33 -3.23 -8.04
CA LYS A 30 -8.06 -2.78 -9.24
C LYS A 30 -9.35 -2.01 -8.95
N THR A 31 -9.40 -1.32 -7.81
CA THR A 31 -10.38 -0.29 -7.50
C THR A 31 -9.80 1.09 -7.83
N CYS A 32 -10.37 1.82 -8.77
CA CYS A 32 -9.86 3.14 -9.16
C CYS A 32 -10.96 4.00 -9.79
N THR A 33 -10.79 5.32 -9.79
CA THR A 33 -11.66 6.23 -10.54
C THR A 33 -11.35 6.23 -12.04
N TYR A 34 -10.16 5.76 -12.43
CA TYR A 34 -9.66 5.70 -13.80
C TYR A 34 -9.64 4.28 -14.37
N ASP A 35 -9.54 4.17 -15.69
CA ASP A 35 -9.25 2.92 -16.39
C ASP A 35 -8.15 3.10 -17.44
N CYS A 36 -6.93 3.35 -16.96
CA CYS A 36 -5.80 3.68 -17.81
C CYS A 36 -5.36 2.47 -18.67
N VAL A 37 -5.26 2.67 -19.99
CA VAL A 37 -4.78 1.65 -20.93
C VAL A 37 -3.33 1.19 -20.68
N TYR A 38 -2.57 1.97 -19.91
CA TYR A 38 -1.17 1.73 -19.55
C TYR A 38 -1.00 1.37 -18.06
N CYS A 39 -2.07 1.01 -17.34
CA CYS A 39 -1.96 0.61 -15.94
C CYS A 39 -1.09 -0.66 -15.82
N GLN A 40 -0.02 -0.59 -15.01
CA GLN A 40 0.91 -1.72 -14.79
C GLN A 40 0.22 -2.95 -14.16
N LEU A 41 -0.92 -2.74 -13.49
CA LEU A 41 -1.73 -3.80 -12.88
C LEU A 41 -2.84 -4.33 -13.82
N GLY A 42 -2.91 -3.88 -15.07
CA GLY A 42 -3.91 -4.30 -16.06
C GLY A 42 -5.19 -3.46 -16.06
N ARG A 43 -6.29 -3.98 -16.63
CA ARG A 43 -7.58 -3.26 -16.77
C ARG A 43 -8.36 -3.20 -15.45
N THR A 44 -8.98 -2.07 -15.17
CA THR A 44 -9.74 -1.82 -13.93
C THR A 44 -10.95 -2.73 -13.85
N THR A 45 -11.13 -3.39 -12.70
CA THR A 45 -12.26 -4.31 -12.46
C THR A 45 -13.34 -3.67 -11.60
N ASN A 46 -12.99 -2.65 -10.80
CA ASN A 46 -13.92 -1.88 -10.00
C ASN A 46 -13.70 -0.37 -10.23
N LYS A 47 -14.37 0.19 -11.24
CA LYS A 47 -14.31 1.62 -11.52
C LYS A 47 -15.35 2.37 -10.69
N THR A 48 -14.91 3.16 -9.73
CA THR A 48 -15.83 3.83 -8.78
C THR A 48 -15.29 5.18 -8.32
N ILE A 49 -16.21 6.10 -8.00
CA ILE A 49 -15.94 7.39 -7.33
C ILE A 49 -16.53 7.43 -5.91
N GLU A 50 -17.12 6.32 -5.45
CA GLU A 50 -17.77 6.23 -4.15
C GLU A 50 -16.74 6.43 -3.03
N ARG A 51 -17.01 7.38 -2.14
CA ARG A 51 -16.18 7.61 -0.96
C ARG A 51 -16.66 6.69 0.16
N LYS A 52 -15.82 5.73 0.54
CA LYS A 52 -16.06 4.81 1.66
C LYS A 52 -14.74 4.36 2.28
N GLU A 53 -14.85 3.64 3.39
CA GLU A 53 -13.73 2.90 3.95
C GLU A 53 -13.45 1.68 3.06
N TYR A 54 -12.29 1.69 2.39
CA TYR A 54 -11.88 0.62 1.48
C TYR A 54 -11.03 -0.45 2.18
N VAL A 55 -10.34 -0.06 3.24
CA VAL A 55 -9.57 -0.92 4.15
C VAL A 55 -9.78 -0.39 5.57
N ALA A 56 -9.87 -1.28 6.56
CA ALA A 56 -10.06 -0.87 7.96
C ALA A 56 -8.81 -0.14 8.46
N VAL A 57 -8.98 1.09 8.94
CA VAL A 57 -7.84 1.92 9.38
C VAL A 57 -7.07 1.27 10.54
N ASP A 58 -7.77 0.60 11.46
CA ASP A 58 -7.16 -0.06 12.61
C ASP A 58 -6.24 -1.22 12.19
N ASP A 59 -6.61 -1.97 11.15
CA ASP A 59 -5.76 -3.05 10.60
C ASP A 59 -4.46 -2.46 10.03
N VAL A 60 -4.55 -1.37 9.27
CA VAL A 60 -3.40 -0.66 8.70
C VAL A 60 -2.48 -0.14 9.80
N LEU A 61 -3.04 0.49 10.84
CA LEU A 61 -2.27 1.02 11.96
C LEU A 61 -1.59 -0.08 12.78
N SER A 62 -2.26 -1.21 12.99
CA SER A 62 -1.71 -2.38 13.66
C SER A 62 -0.51 -2.95 12.89
N GLU A 63 -0.67 -3.14 11.58
CA GLU A 63 0.39 -3.60 10.70
C GLU A 63 1.57 -2.62 10.66
N LEU A 64 1.30 -1.32 10.55
CA LEU A 64 2.32 -0.28 10.50
C LEU A 64 3.15 -0.23 11.78
N LYS A 65 2.50 -0.25 12.96
CA LYS A 65 3.18 -0.28 14.26
C LYS A 65 4.10 -1.50 14.37
N LYS A 66 3.58 -2.68 14.03
CA LYS A 66 4.35 -3.93 14.05
C LYS A 66 5.55 -3.88 13.10
N LYS A 67 5.40 -3.24 11.93
CA LYS A 67 6.48 -3.10 10.96
C LYS A 67 7.56 -2.12 11.43
N LEU A 68 7.16 -0.99 12.01
CA LEU A 68 8.08 0.02 12.54
C LEU A 68 8.86 -0.46 13.77
N SER A 69 8.30 -1.38 14.57
CA SER A 69 8.99 -1.96 15.72
C SER A 69 10.00 -3.06 15.36
N ALA A 70 9.96 -3.62 14.15
CA ALA A 70 10.70 -4.84 13.78
C ALA A 70 11.99 -4.59 12.99
N GLY A 71 12.32 -3.34 12.64
CA GLY A 71 13.46 -3.03 11.78
C GLY A 71 13.89 -1.57 11.84
N PRO A 72 14.91 -1.19 11.07
CA PRO A 72 15.34 0.20 10.99
C PRO A 72 14.19 1.08 10.50
N ALA A 73 14.09 2.28 11.09
CA ALA A 73 13.08 3.25 10.69
C ALA A 73 13.20 3.57 9.19
N PRO A 74 12.08 3.63 8.46
CA PRO A 74 12.09 4.12 7.09
C PRO A 74 12.37 5.62 7.08
N ASP A 75 12.96 6.11 6.00
CA ASP A 75 13.13 7.54 5.77
C ASP A 75 11.79 8.19 5.42
N TYR A 76 10.91 7.45 4.73
CA TYR A 76 9.59 7.91 4.30
C TYR A 76 8.52 6.81 4.43
N ILE A 77 7.29 7.24 4.66
CA ILE A 77 6.09 6.41 4.54
C ILE A 77 5.29 6.94 3.35
N SER A 78 5.02 6.09 2.38
CA SER A 78 4.27 6.42 1.16
C SER A 78 2.90 5.73 1.16
N LEU A 79 1.84 6.49 0.89
CA LEU A 79 0.50 5.96 0.69
C LEU A 79 0.29 5.68 -0.81
N ALA A 80 -0.24 4.50 -1.11
CA ALA A 80 -0.55 4.03 -2.45
C ALA A 80 -1.99 3.49 -2.51
N GLY A 81 -2.46 3.32 -3.75
CA GLY A 81 -3.78 2.78 -4.07
C GLY A 81 -4.13 2.95 -5.55
#